data_AF-A0A819X9X7-F1
#
_entry.id   AF-A0A819X9X7-F1
#
_cell.length_a   1.000
_cell.length_b   1.000
_cell.length_c   1.000
_cell.angle_alpha   90.00
_cell.angle_beta   90.00
_cell.angle_gamma   90.00
#
_symmetry.space_group_name_H-M   'P 1'
#
loop_
_entity.id
_entity.type
_entity.pdbx_description
1 polymer ?
#
loop_
_entity_poly.entity_id
_entity_poly.type
_entity_poly.pdbx_seq_one_letter_code
_entity_poly.pdbx_strand_id
1 'polypeptide(L)'
;LRTKCARCTIIKFPFSSIEKYASHIGILKYFAFKPFVIQDALRRYGTIIYADSSVRFNSNSFNPVLIDNYIRGFAVRELPGHFLSCFTHTDTFTWFNQSYRNFESIYIAEAGFLVVTDTFLTRLIMKAWLTCALESDCLITHQSRTKCKETSSSKHRYDQSAMIIILTYFFFQGNKETWGDQKLNDPAPYDMFTSVPKNLGDIIRGAYEQYYLSRKQNS
;
A
#
# COMPACT_ATOMS: atom_id res chain seq x y z
N LEU A 1 5.46 -1.13 -34.51
CA LEU A 1 5.71 -1.46 -33.09
C LEU A 1 7.08 -2.13 -32.98
N ARG A 2 8.14 -1.40 -32.60
CA ARG A 2 9.49 -1.96 -32.48
C ARG A 2 10.17 -1.44 -31.21
N THR A 3 10.14 -2.28 -30.19
CA THR A 3 11.31 -2.63 -29.37
C THR A 3 11.02 -3.99 -28.74
N LYS A 4 11.69 -5.03 -29.24
CA LYS A 4 11.72 -6.37 -28.66
C LYS A 4 12.38 -6.25 -27.29
N CYS A 5 11.64 -6.49 -26.21
CA CYS A 5 12.26 -6.85 -24.95
C CYS A 5 12.94 -8.22 -25.13
N ALA A 6 14.26 -8.23 -25.34
CA ALA A 6 15.00 -9.43 -25.73
C ALA A 6 15.10 -10.49 -24.60
N ARG A 7 14.73 -10.13 -23.37
CA ARG A 7 14.78 -11.01 -22.17
C ARG A 7 13.58 -10.76 -21.24
N CYS A 8 12.38 -10.76 -21.79
CA CYS A 8 11.16 -10.67 -20.99
C CYS A 8 10.62 -12.07 -20.69
N THR A 9 10.42 -12.38 -19.40
CA THR A 9 9.70 -13.58 -18.97
C THR A 9 8.29 -13.19 -18.56
N ILE A 10 7.29 -13.83 -19.17
CA ILE A 10 5.88 -13.63 -18.81
C ILE A 10 5.54 -14.59 -17.68
N ILE A 11 5.16 -14.05 -16.52
CA ILE A 11 4.69 -14.82 -15.37
C ILE A 11 3.20 -14.56 -15.22
N LYS A 12 2.39 -15.62 -15.23
CA LYS A 12 0.94 -15.52 -14.99
C LYS A 12 0.69 -15.40 -13.50
N PHE A 13 -0.07 -14.37 -13.11
CA PHE A 13 -0.51 -14.20 -11.73
C PHE A 13 -1.74 -15.09 -11.46
N PRO A 14 -1.75 -15.91 -10.39
CA PRO A 14 -2.80 -16.89 -10.15
C PRO A 14 -4.02 -16.25 -9.45
N PHE A 15 -4.78 -15.43 -10.17
CA PHE A 15 -5.98 -14.76 -9.65
C PHE A 15 -6.96 -15.71 -8.94
N SER A 16 -7.22 -16.88 -9.55
CA SER A 16 -8.15 -17.89 -9.02
C SER A 16 -7.81 -18.36 -7.59
N SER A 17 -6.52 -18.38 -7.24
CA SER A 17 -6.07 -18.78 -5.90
C SER A 17 -6.42 -17.76 -4.81
N ILE A 18 -6.68 -16.51 -5.18
CA ILE A 18 -6.96 -15.41 -4.25
C ILE A 18 -8.45 -15.04 -4.28
N GLU A 19 -9.09 -15.13 -5.45
CA GLU A 19 -10.53 -14.86 -5.63
C GLU A 19 -11.42 -15.75 -4.74
N LYS A 20 -10.94 -16.94 -4.34
CA LYS A 20 -11.62 -17.78 -3.34
C LYS A 20 -11.76 -17.15 -1.96
N TYR A 21 -10.91 -16.18 -1.63
CA TYR A 21 -10.93 -15.44 -0.36
C TYR A 21 -11.51 -14.04 -0.52
N ALA A 22 -11.27 -13.41 -1.67
CA ALA A 22 -11.68 -12.04 -1.95
C ALA A 22 -11.96 -11.88 -3.45
N SER A 23 -13.22 -12.10 -3.84
CA SER A 23 -13.67 -12.12 -5.23
C SER A 23 -13.41 -10.82 -5.99
N HIS A 24 -13.38 -9.68 -5.28
CA HIS A 24 -13.15 -8.38 -5.89
C HIS A 24 -11.74 -8.16 -6.40
N ILE A 25 -10.76 -8.98 -5.98
CA ILE A 25 -9.37 -8.89 -6.45
C ILE A 25 -9.27 -9.17 -7.95
N GLY A 26 -10.14 -10.02 -8.49
CA GLY A 26 -10.25 -10.29 -9.92
C GLY A 26 -10.78 -9.11 -10.74
N ILE A 27 -11.45 -8.15 -10.10
CA ILE A 27 -12.03 -7.00 -10.76
C ILE A 27 -10.96 -5.93 -10.94
N LEU A 28 -10.27 -5.97 -12.09
CA LEU A 28 -9.10 -5.14 -12.38
C LEU A 28 -9.32 -3.63 -12.19
N LYS A 29 -10.57 -3.14 -12.32
CA LYS A 29 -10.94 -1.74 -12.08
C LYS A 29 -10.61 -1.25 -10.67
N TYR A 30 -10.59 -2.15 -9.68
CA TYR A 30 -10.30 -1.79 -8.28
C TYR A 30 -8.81 -1.80 -7.96
N PHE A 31 -7.97 -2.33 -8.84
CA PHE A 31 -6.51 -2.45 -8.64
C PHE A 31 -6.10 -3.19 -7.35
N ALA A 32 -7.03 -3.88 -6.67
CA ALA A 32 -6.78 -4.63 -5.45
C ALA A 32 -5.77 -5.79 -5.63
N PHE A 33 -5.55 -6.24 -6.86
CA PHE A 33 -4.53 -7.24 -7.18
C PHE A 33 -3.09 -6.72 -7.09
N LYS A 34 -2.88 -5.41 -7.21
CA LYS A 34 -1.56 -4.79 -7.35
C LYS A 34 -0.62 -5.12 -6.17
N PRO A 35 -1.03 -5.02 -4.89
CA PRO A 35 -0.16 -5.35 -3.76
C PRO A 35 0.31 -6.80 -3.79
N PHE A 36 -0.51 -7.74 -4.29
CA PHE A 36 -0.13 -9.15 -4.39
C PHE A 36 0.89 -9.40 -5.49
N VAL A 37 0.73 -8.77 -6.65
CA VAL A 37 1.71 -8.86 -7.74
C VAL A 37 3.06 -8.28 -7.29
N ILE A 38 3.04 -7.12 -6.63
CA ILE A 38 4.23 -6.49 -6.06
C ILE A 38 4.87 -7.40 -5.02
N GLN A 39 4.09 -7.98 -4.10
CA GLN A 39 4.62 -8.86 -3.06
C GLN A 39 5.22 -10.16 -3.62
N ASP A 40 4.58 -10.80 -4.60
CA ASP A 40 5.14 -12.03 -5.21
C ASP A 40 6.43 -11.73 -5.97
N ALA A 41 6.49 -10.61 -6.70
CA ALA A 41 7.72 -10.18 -7.36
C ALA A 41 8.83 -9.84 -6.35
N LEU A 42 8.50 -9.09 -5.29
CA LEU A 42 9.43 -8.69 -4.25
C LEU A 42 10.05 -9.92 -3.55
N ARG A 43 9.22 -10.93 -3.25
CA ARG A 43 9.66 -12.20 -2.66
C ARG A 43 10.65 -12.98 -3.55
N ARG A 44 10.52 -12.86 -4.88
CA ARG A 44 11.38 -13.59 -5.84
C ARG A 44 12.71 -12.88 -6.11
N TYR A 45 12.70 -11.55 -6.12
CA TYR A 45 13.81 -10.76 -6.67
C TYR A 45 14.49 -9.84 -5.66
N GLY A 46 13.93 -9.65 -4.46
CA GLY A 46 14.49 -8.78 -3.42
C GLY A 46 14.25 -7.30 -3.71
N THR A 47 14.67 -6.79 -4.87
CA THR A 47 14.39 -5.40 -5.31
C THR A 47 13.67 -5.41 -6.64
N ILE A 48 12.60 -4.61 -6.75
CA ILE A 48 11.77 -4.53 -7.95
C ILE A 48 11.46 -3.08 -8.32
N ILE A 49 11.27 -2.86 -9.62
CA ILE A 49 10.60 -1.68 -10.17
C ILE A 49 9.25 -2.17 -10.70
N TYR A 50 8.16 -1.66 -10.13
CA TYR A 50 6.81 -1.88 -10.63
C TYR A 50 6.35 -0.68 -11.46
N ALA A 51 5.65 -0.96 -12.55
CA ALA A 51 5.10 0.06 -13.43
C ALA A 51 3.77 -0.43 -14.03
N ASP A 52 2.74 0.42 -13.97
CA ASP A 52 1.47 0.18 -14.68
C ASP A 52 1.73 0.13 -16.19
N SER A 53 0.85 -0.57 -16.93
CA SER A 53 0.98 -0.71 -18.39
C SER A 53 0.92 0.61 -19.17
N SER A 54 0.46 1.68 -18.54
CA SER A 54 0.44 3.05 -19.08
C SER A 54 1.76 3.80 -18.89
N VAL A 55 2.66 3.34 -18.01
CA VAL A 55 3.94 4.01 -17.77
C VAL A 55 4.84 3.83 -19.00
N ARG A 56 5.58 4.89 -19.35
CA ARG A 56 6.54 4.92 -20.44
C ARG A 56 7.88 5.42 -19.91
N PHE A 57 8.93 4.66 -20.19
CA PHE A 57 10.29 5.05 -19.84
C PHE A 57 10.90 5.84 -20.98
N ASN A 58 11.21 7.10 -20.72
CA ASN A 58 11.86 7.99 -21.70
C ASN A 58 13.39 8.00 -21.52
N SER A 59 13.92 7.29 -20.53
CA SER A 59 15.34 7.12 -20.28
C SER A 59 15.63 5.71 -19.75
N ASN A 60 16.89 5.28 -19.89
CA ASN A 60 17.38 4.01 -19.35
C ASN A 60 18.14 4.19 -18.02
N SER A 61 18.08 5.39 -17.41
CA SER A 61 18.83 5.71 -16.19
C SER A 61 17.95 5.56 -14.96
N PHE A 62 18.01 4.39 -14.33
CA PHE A 62 17.31 4.09 -13.06
C PHE A 62 18.20 4.25 -11.83
N ASN A 63 19.51 4.44 -12.03
CA ASN A 63 20.52 4.39 -10.97
C ASN A 63 20.23 5.31 -9.77
N PRO A 64 19.81 6.59 -9.95
CA PRO A 64 19.56 7.46 -8.80
C PRO A 64 18.41 6.96 -7.91
N VAL A 65 17.33 6.46 -8.52
CA VAL A 65 16.16 5.96 -7.80
C VAL A 65 16.46 4.62 -7.13
N LEU A 66 17.23 3.76 -7.79
CA LEU A 66 17.65 2.47 -7.21
C LEU A 66 18.59 2.66 -6.02
N ILE A 67 19.52 3.62 -6.09
CA ILE A 67 20.47 3.91 -5.00
C ILE A 67 19.75 4.47 -3.77
N ASP A 68 18.86 5.45 -3.93
CA ASP A 68 18.08 6.00 -2.82
C ASP A 68 17.12 4.95 -2.23
N ASN A 69 16.52 4.10 -3.09
CA ASN A 69 15.63 3.03 -2.64
C ASN A 69 16.35 1.92 -1.87
N TYR A 70 17.61 1.62 -2.19
CA TYR A 70 18.38 0.61 -1.45
C TYR A 70 18.48 0.96 0.04
N ILE A 71 18.50 2.25 0.38
CA ILE A 71 18.55 2.74 1.76
C ILE A 71 17.14 2.82 2.38
N ARG A 72 16.15 3.32 1.64
CA ARG A 72 14.80 3.61 2.16
C ARG A 72 13.82 2.45 2.10
N GLY A 73 14.10 1.44 1.27
CA GLY A 73 13.23 0.30 1.02
C GLY A 73 12.03 0.60 0.12
N PHE A 74 11.45 1.80 0.15
CA PHE A 74 10.25 2.15 -0.62
C PHE A 74 10.39 3.53 -1.25
N ALA A 75 10.20 3.63 -2.57
CA ALA A 75 10.29 4.89 -3.30
C ALA A 75 9.12 5.00 -4.29
N VAL A 76 8.47 6.17 -4.27
CA VAL A 76 7.28 6.49 -5.03
C VAL A 76 7.30 7.99 -5.37
N ARG A 77 6.73 8.36 -6.52
CA ARG A 77 6.61 9.76 -6.93
C ARG A 77 5.40 10.41 -6.28
N GLU A 78 5.61 11.39 -5.42
CA GLU A 78 4.56 12.27 -4.91
C GLU A 78 3.96 13.14 -6.04
N LEU A 79 2.68 13.49 -5.92
CA LEU A 79 1.97 14.37 -6.84
C LEU A 79 1.58 15.69 -6.12
N PRO A 80 2.50 16.68 -6.07
CA PRO A 80 2.21 17.97 -5.46
C PRO A 80 0.94 18.63 -6.04
N GLY A 81 0.14 19.23 -5.19
CA GLY A 81 -1.16 19.83 -5.56
C GLY A 81 -2.33 18.84 -5.59
N HIS A 82 -2.07 17.54 -5.49
CA HIS A 82 -3.10 16.50 -5.40
C HIS A 82 -3.20 15.97 -3.96
N PHE A 83 -4.12 16.51 -3.16
CA PHE A 83 -4.25 16.13 -1.75
C PHE A 83 -4.90 14.75 -1.56
N LEU A 84 -4.31 13.90 -0.72
CA LEU A 84 -4.78 12.55 -0.42
C LEU A 84 -6.25 12.53 0.00
N SER A 85 -6.66 13.49 0.83
CA SER A 85 -8.05 13.64 1.30
C SER A 85 -9.06 13.85 0.16
N CYS A 86 -8.64 14.39 -0.98
CA CYS A 86 -9.50 14.62 -2.15
C CYS A 86 -9.71 13.35 -3.01
N PHE A 87 -8.75 12.42 -2.97
CA PHE A 87 -8.77 11.20 -3.79
C PHE A 87 -9.22 9.95 -3.02
N THR A 88 -9.44 10.08 -1.71
CA THR A 88 -9.75 8.97 -0.81
C THR A 88 -11.16 9.10 -0.27
N HIS A 89 -11.94 8.02 -0.29
CA HIS A 89 -13.27 8.03 0.31
C HIS A 89 -13.18 7.96 1.84
N THR A 90 -14.18 8.49 2.54
CA THR A 90 -14.22 8.48 4.01
C THR A 90 -14.14 7.08 4.58
N ASP A 91 -14.76 6.09 3.92
CA ASP A 91 -14.77 4.71 4.41
C ASP A 91 -13.38 4.09 4.42
N THR A 92 -12.51 4.44 3.47
CA THR A 92 -11.11 3.99 3.50
C THR A 92 -10.41 4.52 4.75
N PHE A 93 -10.60 5.80 5.11
CA PHE A 93 -10.05 6.34 6.35
C PHE A 93 -10.67 5.67 7.59
N THR A 94 -11.99 5.44 7.59
CA THR A 94 -12.69 4.75 8.68
C THR A 94 -12.22 3.31 8.83
N TRP A 95 -11.93 2.60 7.75
CA TRP A 95 -11.38 1.24 7.77
C TRP A 95 -10.02 1.19 8.48
N PHE A 96 -9.18 2.22 8.29
CA PHE A 96 -7.91 2.36 9.02
C PHE A 96 -8.07 2.89 10.46
N ASN A 97 -9.30 3.17 10.90
CA ASN A 97 -9.62 3.90 12.13
C ASN A 97 -8.93 5.27 12.19
N GLN A 98 -8.99 6.03 11.09
CA GLN A 98 -8.37 7.33 10.94
C GLN A 98 -9.38 8.40 10.54
N SER A 99 -9.07 9.66 10.88
CA SER A 99 -9.83 10.82 10.41
C SER A 99 -9.20 11.39 9.15
N TYR A 100 -10.01 11.73 8.15
CA TYR A 100 -9.54 12.37 6.91
C TYR A 100 -8.77 13.68 7.19
N ARG A 101 -9.08 14.38 8.30
CA ARG A 101 -8.41 15.62 8.75
C ARG A 101 -6.91 15.41 8.99
N ASN A 102 -6.50 14.20 9.37
CA ASN A 102 -5.10 13.88 9.58
C ASN A 102 -4.27 13.93 8.28
N PHE A 103 -4.94 13.97 7.13
CA PHE A 103 -4.34 13.88 5.79
C PHE A 103 -4.64 15.06 4.88
N GLU A 104 -5.26 16.14 5.38
CA GLU A 104 -5.61 17.31 4.58
C GLU A 104 -4.41 18.00 3.93
N SER A 105 -3.22 17.90 4.55
CA SER A 105 -1.97 18.47 4.06
C SER A 105 -1.04 17.45 3.40
N ILE A 106 -1.48 16.20 3.22
CA ILE A 106 -0.67 15.14 2.62
C ILE A 106 -0.99 15.05 1.13
N TYR A 107 0.02 15.09 0.29
CA TYR A 107 -0.14 14.82 -1.14
C TYR A 107 -0.24 13.31 -1.39
N ILE A 108 -1.02 12.95 -2.41
CA ILE A 108 -1.06 11.57 -2.89
C ILE A 108 0.21 11.27 -3.70
N ALA A 109 0.64 10.01 -3.75
CA ALA A 109 1.80 9.58 -4.52
C ALA A 109 1.44 8.41 -5.45
N GLU A 110 2.15 8.23 -6.56
CA GLU A 110 1.76 7.29 -7.61
C GLU A 110 2.01 5.81 -7.28
N ALA A 111 0.96 5.08 -6.94
CA ALA A 111 1.01 3.60 -6.90
C ALA A 111 1.15 2.93 -8.28
N GLY A 112 1.23 3.70 -9.38
CA GLY A 112 1.45 3.18 -10.72
C GLY A 112 2.92 3.07 -11.10
N PHE A 113 3.83 3.65 -10.33
CA PHE A 113 5.28 3.53 -10.52
C PHE A 113 5.99 3.58 -9.18
N LEU A 114 6.62 2.47 -8.80
CA LEU A 114 7.24 2.31 -7.49
C LEU A 114 8.49 1.44 -7.57
N VAL A 115 9.45 1.76 -6.71
CA VAL A 115 10.65 0.95 -6.49
C VAL A 115 10.58 0.43 -5.07
N VAL A 116 10.77 -0.87 -4.89
CA VAL A 116 10.65 -1.52 -3.59
C VAL A 116 11.79 -2.51 -3.41
N THR A 117 12.46 -2.43 -2.26
CA THR A 117 13.51 -3.34 -1.81
C THR A 117 13.04 -4.05 -0.55
N ASP A 118 13.21 -5.37 -0.52
CA ASP A 118 12.80 -6.25 0.55
C ASP A 118 13.60 -5.99 1.83
N THR A 119 13.05 -5.09 2.63
CA THR A 119 13.50 -4.72 3.97
C THR A 119 12.42 -5.06 4.99
N PHE A 120 12.81 -5.15 6.26
CA PHE A 120 11.86 -5.32 7.36
C PHE A 120 10.69 -4.32 7.30
N LEU A 121 11.00 -3.04 7.08
CA LEU A 121 10.00 -1.98 6.98
C LEU A 121 9.04 -2.20 5.81
N THR A 122 9.56 -2.52 4.62
CA THR A 122 8.71 -2.79 3.46
C THR A 122 7.83 -4.02 3.62
N ARG A 123 8.26 -5.05 4.35
CA ARG A 123 7.41 -6.20 4.65
C ARG A 123 6.21 -5.81 5.51
N LEU A 124 6.40 -4.90 6.47
CA LEU A 124 5.29 -4.36 7.27
C LEU A 124 4.33 -3.53 6.40
N ILE A 125 4.86 -2.65 5.55
CA ILE A 125 4.08 -1.84 4.61
C ILE A 125 3.27 -2.75 3.66
N MET A 126 3.94 -3.72 3.03
CA MET A 126 3.28 -4.64 2.10
C MET A 126 2.24 -5.50 2.79
N LYS A 127 2.50 -5.97 4.02
CA LYS A 127 1.50 -6.71 4.79
C LYS A 127 0.26 -5.86 5.07
N ALA A 128 0.42 -4.61 5.51
CA ALA A 128 -0.72 -3.72 5.71
C ALA A 128 -1.49 -3.46 4.40
N TRP A 129 -0.77 -3.30 3.29
CA TRP A 129 -1.39 -3.05 1.98
C TRP A 129 -2.15 -4.27 1.46
N LEU A 130 -1.59 -5.47 1.64
CA LEU A 130 -2.24 -6.75 1.33
C LEU A 130 -3.50 -6.97 2.18
N THR A 131 -3.42 -6.70 3.48
CA THR A 131 -4.58 -6.82 4.38
C THR A 131 -5.71 -5.91 3.93
N CYS A 132 -5.42 -4.64 3.62
CA CYS A 132 -6.40 -3.72 3.05
C CYS A 132 -6.95 -4.26 1.71
N ALA A 133 -6.10 -4.82 0.84
CA ALA A 133 -6.56 -5.31 -0.45
C ALA A 133 -7.46 -6.56 -0.38
N LEU A 134 -7.34 -7.37 0.68
CA LEU A 134 -8.23 -8.50 0.95
C LEU A 134 -9.63 -8.07 1.39
N GLU A 135 -9.78 -6.86 1.95
CA GLU A 135 -11.04 -6.34 2.46
C GLU A 135 -11.69 -5.40 1.43
N SER A 136 -12.87 -5.76 0.93
CA SER A 136 -13.59 -4.93 -0.04
C SER A 136 -13.79 -3.51 0.48
N ASP A 137 -14.11 -3.36 1.76
CA ASP A 137 -14.44 -2.08 2.37
C ASP A 137 -13.25 -1.11 2.43
N CYS A 138 -12.01 -1.61 2.35
CA CYS A 138 -10.84 -0.74 2.32
C CYS A 138 -10.66 -0.05 0.96
N LEU A 139 -10.88 -0.79 -0.14
CA LEU A 139 -10.56 -0.35 -1.51
C LEU A 139 -11.79 -0.06 -2.39
N ILE A 140 -12.97 -0.54 -2.01
CA ILE A 140 -14.20 -0.51 -2.80
C ILE A 140 -15.26 0.20 -1.99
N THR A 141 -15.22 1.52 -2.05
CA THR A 141 -16.18 2.33 -1.30
C THR A 141 -17.37 2.66 -2.19
N HIS A 142 -18.58 2.34 -1.72
CA HIS A 142 -19.82 2.63 -2.41
C HIS A 142 -20.18 4.10 -2.20
N GLN A 143 -20.02 4.91 -3.25
CA GLN A 143 -20.30 6.36 -3.33
C GLN A 143 -19.15 7.25 -2.87
N SER A 144 -18.53 7.97 -3.79
CA SER A 144 -17.59 9.04 -3.44
C SER A 144 -18.30 10.39 -3.33
N ARG A 145 -18.19 11.08 -2.19
CA ARG A 145 -18.51 12.52 -2.14
C ARG A 145 -17.25 13.31 -2.46
N THR A 146 -17.13 13.81 -3.69
CA THR A 146 -16.12 14.80 -4.09
C THR A 146 -16.43 16.13 -3.41
N LYS A 147 -15.98 16.30 -2.16
CA LYS A 147 -16.00 17.62 -1.49
C LYS A 147 -14.86 18.53 -1.94
N CYS A 148 -13.93 18.03 -2.77
CA CYS A 148 -12.80 18.79 -3.25
C CYS A 148 -13.20 19.57 -4.52
N LYS A 149 -13.21 20.91 -4.44
CA LYS A 149 -13.64 21.81 -5.53
C LYS A 149 -12.73 21.79 -6.76
N GLU A 150 -11.50 21.25 -6.62
CA GLU A 150 -10.42 21.41 -7.60
C GLU A 150 -10.27 20.23 -8.58
N THR A 151 -10.91 19.08 -8.35
CA THR A 151 -10.69 17.89 -9.21
C THR A 151 -12.00 17.19 -9.58
N SER A 152 -12.48 17.48 -10.78
CA SER A 152 -13.65 16.88 -11.44
C SER A 152 -13.42 15.45 -11.93
N SER A 153 -12.54 14.67 -11.29
CA SER A 153 -12.33 13.27 -11.68
C SER A 153 -12.90 12.32 -10.63
N SER A 154 -14.07 11.78 -10.92
CA SER A 154 -14.72 10.62 -10.29
C SER A 154 -13.93 9.29 -10.44
N LYS A 155 -12.61 9.37 -10.59
CA LYS A 155 -11.70 8.24 -10.81
C LYS A 155 -10.83 8.04 -9.58
N HIS A 156 -11.44 7.43 -8.57
CA HIS A 156 -10.77 7.14 -7.31
C HIS A 156 -9.74 6.02 -7.50
N ARG A 157 -8.51 6.27 -7.07
CA ARG A 157 -7.41 5.30 -7.03
C ARG A 157 -7.23 4.83 -5.60
N TYR A 158 -8.15 4.02 -5.10
CA TYR A 158 -8.19 3.63 -3.69
C TYR A 158 -6.98 2.77 -3.27
N ASP A 159 -6.41 1.98 -4.20
CA ASP A 159 -5.15 1.26 -3.99
C ASP A 159 -4.01 2.23 -3.64
N GLN A 160 -3.97 3.35 -4.37
CA GLN A 160 -3.03 4.43 -4.16
C GLN A 160 -3.26 5.14 -2.83
N SER A 161 -4.51 5.48 -2.52
CA SER A 161 -4.88 6.09 -1.25
C SER A 161 -4.47 5.25 -0.05
N ALA A 162 -4.80 3.96 -0.06
CA ALA A 162 -4.45 3.03 1.02
C ALA A 162 -2.92 2.94 1.20
N MET A 163 -2.17 2.86 0.10
CA MET A 163 -0.71 2.86 0.15
C MET A 163 -0.17 4.11 0.86
N ILE A 164 -0.66 5.31 0.55
CA ILE A 164 -0.16 6.54 1.19
C ILE A 164 -0.57 6.61 2.66
N ILE A 165 -1.80 6.21 3.03
CA ILE A 165 -2.20 6.14 4.44
C ILE A 165 -1.23 5.24 5.22
N ILE A 166 -0.87 4.08 4.68
CA ILE A 166 0.10 3.17 5.30
C ILE A 166 1.49 3.83 5.39
N LEU A 167 1.98 4.44 4.31
CA LEU A 167 3.29 5.10 4.30
C LEU A 167 3.37 6.26 5.29
N THR A 168 2.29 7.02 5.47
CA THR A 168 2.26 8.13 6.45
C THR A 168 2.50 7.67 7.88
N TYR A 169 2.07 6.45 8.22
CA TYR A 169 2.34 5.87 9.53
C TYR A 169 3.83 5.63 9.76
N PHE A 170 4.55 5.17 8.73
CA PHE A 170 5.96 4.80 8.87
C PHE A 170 6.94 5.96 8.64
N PHE A 171 6.60 6.90 7.75
CA PHE A 171 7.56 7.90 7.26
C PHE A 171 7.21 9.35 7.63
N PHE A 172 5.95 9.65 7.97
CA PHE A 172 5.48 11.03 8.09
C PHE A 172 5.00 11.42 9.51
N GLN A 173 5.10 10.52 10.50
CA GLN A 173 4.73 10.80 11.90
C GLN A 173 5.72 11.70 12.66
N GLY A 174 6.77 12.23 12.02
CA GLY A 174 7.81 13.03 12.68
C GLY A 174 7.41 14.46 13.08
N ASN A 175 6.23 14.97 12.72
CA ASN A 175 5.86 16.39 12.94
C ASN A 175 4.37 16.63 13.28
N LYS A 176 3.75 15.76 14.08
CA LYS A 176 2.45 16.06 14.69
C LYS A 176 2.50 15.75 16.19
N GLU A 177 2.88 16.75 16.99
CA GLU A 177 2.33 16.88 18.33
C GLU A 177 0.81 16.73 18.23
N THR A 178 0.19 16.02 19.18
CA THR A 178 -1.23 15.58 19.22
C THR A 178 -1.55 14.20 18.62
N TRP A 179 -1.00 13.16 19.23
CA TRP A 179 -1.86 12.05 19.64
C TRP A 179 -2.09 12.21 21.13
N GLY A 180 -3.30 12.64 21.49
CA GLY A 180 -3.70 12.75 22.90
C GLY A 180 -3.49 11.40 23.60
N ASP A 181 -3.06 11.49 24.85
CA ASP A 181 -2.82 10.39 25.79
C ASP A 181 -3.79 9.21 25.64
N GLN A 182 -3.43 8.20 24.84
CA GLN A 182 -3.89 6.83 25.02
C GLN A 182 -2.72 6.03 25.54
N LYS A 183 -2.70 5.89 26.87
CA LYS A 183 -1.79 5.01 27.60
C LYS A 183 -1.80 3.62 26.98
N LEU A 184 -0.67 3.25 26.39
CA LEU A 184 -0.27 1.89 26.05
C LEU A 184 -0.13 1.07 27.35
N ASN A 185 -1.22 0.56 27.91
CA ASN A 185 -1.19 -0.41 29.02
C ASN A 185 -2.36 -1.40 28.86
N ASP A 186 -2.14 -2.49 28.13
CA ASP A 186 -2.35 -3.88 28.59
C ASP A 186 -2.24 -4.88 27.41
N PRO A 187 -1.61 -6.05 27.59
CA PRO A 187 -1.51 -7.07 26.55
C PRO A 187 -2.72 -8.01 26.60
N ALA A 188 -3.65 -7.86 25.66
CA ALA A 188 -4.67 -8.90 25.41
C ALA A 188 -4.12 -9.94 24.40
N PRO A 189 -4.34 -11.24 24.63
CA PRO A 189 -3.87 -12.30 23.74
C PRO A 189 -4.71 -12.30 22.45
N TYR A 190 -4.07 -12.14 21.30
CA TYR A 190 -4.76 -12.01 20.00
C TYR A 190 -4.69 -13.32 19.20
N ASP A 191 -5.85 -13.95 19.01
CA ASP A 191 -6.04 -15.04 18.06
C ASP A 191 -6.28 -14.44 16.66
N MET A 192 -5.47 -14.85 15.68
CA MET A 192 -5.25 -14.12 14.42
C MET A 192 -6.16 -14.58 13.27
N PHE A 193 -6.97 -15.63 13.47
CA PHE A 193 -7.72 -16.25 12.37
C PHE A 193 -9.23 -15.92 12.35
N THR A 194 -9.73 -15.09 13.26
CA THR A 194 -11.17 -14.80 13.37
C THR A 194 -11.56 -13.33 13.21
N SER A 195 -10.60 -12.39 13.25
CA SER A 195 -10.88 -10.96 13.02
C SER A 195 -9.65 -10.20 12.53
N VAL A 196 -9.71 -9.67 11.30
CA VAL A 196 -8.70 -8.74 10.77
C VAL A 196 -8.74 -7.45 11.59
N PRO A 197 -7.62 -6.99 12.18
CA PRO A 197 -7.62 -5.75 12.96
C PRO A 197 -7.94 -4.56 12.05
N LYS A 198 -8.92 -3.73 12.43
CA LYS A 198 -9.35 -2.54 11.68
C LYS A 198 -8.67 -1.24 12.16
N ASN A 199 -7.54 -1.37 12.86
CA ASN A 199 -6.71 -0.26 13.29
C ASN A 199 -5.32 -0.45 12.67
N LEU A 200 -4.80 0.59 12.01
CA LEU A 200 -3.48 0.56 11.37
C LEU A 200 -2.36 0.13 12.33
N GLY A 201 -2.41 0.59 13.59
CA GLY A 201 -1.47 0.18 14.64
C GLY A 201 -1.56 -1.30 14.97
N ASP A 202 -2.76 -1.88 15.03
CA ASP A 202 -2.96 -3.30 15.30
C ASP A 202 -2.54 -4.18 14.12
N ILE A 203 -2.79 -3.74 12.88
CA ILE A 203 -2.31 -4.41 11.65
C ILE A 203 -0.78 -4.47 11.66
N ILE A 204 -0.14 -3.36 12.02
CA ILE A 204 1.32 -3.25 12.06
C ILE A 204 1.90 -4.05 13.22
N ARG A 205 1.27 -4.03 14.40
CA ARG A 205 1.65 -4.87 15.54
C ARG A 205 1.55 -6.36 15.19
N GLY A 206 0.44 -6.79 14.61
CA GLY A 206 0.28 -8.18 14.14
C GLY A 206 1.26 -8.55 13.02
N ALA A 207 1.68 -7.59 12.20
CA ALA A 207 2.77 -7.76 11.23
C ALA A 207 4.13 -7.98 11.90
N TYR A 208 4.42 -7.18 12.92
CA TYR A 208 5.63 -7.28 13.73
C TYR A 208 5.71 -8.61 14.48
N GLU A 209 4.64 -9.01 15.17
CA GLU A 209 4.58 -10.22 15.98
C GLU A 209 4.78 -11.49 15.15
N GLN A 210 4.08 -11.62 14.01
CA GLN A 210 4.28 -12.75 13.10
C GLN A 210 5.72 -12.85 12.59
N TYR A 211 6.33 -11.72 12.23
CA TYR A 211 7.71 -11.70 11.78
C TYR A 211 8.65 -12.21 12.88
N TYR A 212 8.49 -11.71 14.11
CA TYR A 212 9.31 -12.11 15.24
C TYR A 212 9.15 -13.60 15.58
N LEU A 213 7.92 -14.12 15.55
CA LEU A 213 7.64 -15.55 15.76
C LEU A 213 8.25 -16.43 14.67
N SER A 214 8.18 -16.02 13.40
CA SER A 214 8.80 -16.77 12.29
C SER A 214 10.33 -16.82 12.37
N ARG A 215 10.97 -15.82 13.00
CA ARG A 215 12.41 -15.81 13.26
C ARG A 215 12.80 -16.72 14.41
N LYS A 216 12.00 -16.76 15.49
CA LYS A 216 12.23 -17.65 16.65
C LYS A 216 12.11 -19.15 16.30
N GLN A 217 11.30 -19.51 15.31
CA GLN A 217 11.18 -20.90 14.86
C GLN A 217 12.33 -21.36 13.94
N ASN A 218 13.14 -20.42 13.44
CA ASN A 218 14.27 -20.67 12.54
C ASN A 218 15.64 -20.43 13.21
N SER A 219 15.66 -20.31 14.54
CA SER A 219 16.85 -20.15 15.39
C SER A 219 16.91 -21.28 16.41
#